data_AF-A0A348S597-F1
#
_entry.id   AF-A0A348S597-F1
#
_cell.length_a   1.000
_cell.length_b   1.000
_cell.length_c   1.000
_cell.angle_alpha   90.00
_cell.angle_beta   90.00
_cell.angle_gamma   90.00
#
_symmetry.space_group_name_H-M   'P 1'
#
loop_
_entity.id
_entity.type
_entity.pdbx_description
1 polymer ?
#
loop_
_entity_poly.entity_id
_entity_poly.type
_entity_poly.pdbx_seq_one_letter_code
_entity_poly.pdbx_strand_id
1 'polypeptide(L)'
;MKHGLKIFYFLLALISLVQSSSAGNSRYTEPYPTAESKKGLQVELVDDALHLGIKHAGLNINLSQLIDPSADPKNPAWRYKGKSYHFQRGYLARMDSQIHALSEKGVLVNLIVLAYQSHDVRINQLMLHPNAVAKPPNRLCAFNT
;
A
#
# COMPACT_ATOMS: atom_id res chain seq x y z
N MET A 1 15.02 -36.98 37.45
CA MET A 1 13.65 -36.69 36.98
C MET A 1 13.29 -35.19 36.89
N LYS A 2 14.16 -34.22 37.25
CA LYS A 2 13.85 -32.78 37.21
C LYS A 2 14.41 -32.00 36.00
N HIS A 3 15.25 -32.63 35.18
CA HIS A 3 15.86 -31.99 33.98
C HIS A 3 15.01 -32.11 32.71
N GLY A 4 14.22 -33.18 32.55
CA GLY A 4 13.35 -33.37 31.38
C GLY A 4 12.18 -32.38 31.31
N LEU A 5 11.70 -31.93 32.47
CA LEU A 5 10.55 -31.02 32.55
C LEU A 5 10.91 -29.58 32.09
N LYS A 6 12.15 -29.12 32.31
CA LYS A 6 12.59 -27.77 31.89
C LYS A 6 12.85 -27.66 30.38
N ILE A 7 13.31 -28.75 29.74
CA ILE A 7 13.52 -28.81 28.28
C ILE A 7 12.17 -28.79 27.55
N PHE A 8 11.14 -29.41 28.13
CA PHE A 8 9.79 -29.43 27.58
C PHE A 8 9.14 -28.02 27.58
N TYR A 9 9.32 -27.23 28.65
CA TYR A 9 8.84 -25.85 28.68
C TYR A 9 9.59 -24.92 27.72
N PHE A 10 10.89 -25.16 27.48
CA PHE A 10 11.66 -24.40 26.50
C PHE A 10 11.22 -24.70 25.05
N LEU A 11 10.83 -25.95 24.77
CA LEU A 11 10.30 -26.34 23.46
C LEU A 11 8.87 -25.82 23.22
N LEU A 12 8.03 -25.77 24.26
CA LEU A 12 6.69 -25.17 24.18
C LEU A 12 6.72 -23.64 24.02
N ALA A 13 7.70 -22.96 24.60
CA ALA A 13 7.87 -21.51 24.44
C ALA A 13 8.27 -21.10 23.01
N LEU A 14 8.93 -21.99 22.25
CA LEU A 14 9.26 -21.74 20.84
C LEU A 14 8.07 -21.88 19.89
N ILE A 15 7.05 -22.65 20.27
CA ILE A 15 5.83 -22.84 19.46
C ILE A 15 4.90 -21.61 19.57
N SER A 16 5.01 -20.81 20.63
CA SER A 16 4.21 -19.60 20.81
C SER A 16 4.68 -18.40 19.97
N LEU A 17 5.79 -18.50 19.25
CA LEU A 17 6.29 -17.45 18.35
C LEU A 17 6.07 -17.77 16.87
N VAL A 18 5.09 -18.61 16.53
CA VAL A 18 4.56 -18.63 15.17
C VAL A 18 3.54 -17.50 15.06
N GLN A 19 4.08 -16.33 14.74
CA GLN A 19 3.34 -15.10 14.48
C GLN A 19 2.13 -15.39 13.58
N SER A 20 0.98 -14.88 14.02
CA SER A 20 -0.30 -14.94 13.36
C SER A 20 -0.16 -14.76 11.85
N SER A 21 -0.36 -15.83 11.10
CA SER A 21 -0.76 -15.73 9.71
C SER A 21 -2.13 -15.07 9.69
N SER A 22 -2.17 -13.74 9.53
CA SER A 22 -3.41 -13.02 9.30
C SER A 22 -3.99 -13.54 7.98
N ALA A 23 -4.98 -14.43 8.09
CA ALA A 23 -5.96 -14.63 7.04
C ALA A 23 -6.42 -13.23 6.58
N GLY A 24 -6.46 -13.02 5.26
CA GLY A 24 -6.45 -11.72 4.59
C GLY A 24 -7.71 -10.86 4.75
N ASN A 25 -8.23 -10.72 5.96
CA ASN A 25 -9.25 -9.76 6.31
C ASN A 25 -8.58 -8.46 6.77
N SER A 26 -9.09 -7.34 6.28
CA SER A 26 -8.68 -6.02 6.77
C SER A 26 -8.93 -5.94 8.28
N ARG A 27 -7.96 -5.39 9.02
CA ARG A 27 -8.18 -4.99 10.42
C ARG A 27 -9.10 -3.78 10.56
N TYR A 28 -9.38 -3.09 9.45
CA TYR A 28 -10.30 -1.97 9.37
C TYR A 28 -11.66 -2.48 8.91
N THR A 29 -12.59 -2.60 9.85
CA THR A 29 -13.98 -3.04 9.65
C THR A 29 -15.00 -1.94 9.94
N GLU A 30 -14.52 -0.71 10.14
CA GLU A 30 -15.38 0.45 10.38
C GLU A 30 -16.28 0.74 9.17
N PRO A 31 -17.48 1.32 9.39
CA PRO A 31 -18.31 1.80 8.31
C PRO A 31 -17.57 2.78 7.40
N TYR A 32 -17.96 2.84 6.13
CA TYR A 32 -17.41 3.84 5.23
C TYR A 32 -17.69 5.25 5.77
N PRO A 33 -16.67 6.11 5.92
CA PRO A 33 -16.84 7.44 6.50
C PRO A 33 -17.71 8.35 5.64
N THR A 34 -18.47 9.23 6.29
CA THR A 34 -19.29 10.25 5.61
C THR A 34 -18.54 11.58 5.61
N ALA A 35 -18.40 12.21 4.44
CA ALA A 35 -17.86 13.57 4.36
C ALA A 35 -18.95 14.62 4.64
N GLU A 36 -18.55 15.77 5.17
CA GLU A 36 -19.45 16.89 5.50
C GLU A 36 -20.12 17.55 4.27
N SER A 37 -19.60 17.31 3.06
CA SER A 37 -20.10 17.89 1.82
C SER A 37 -19.80 16.99 0.64
N LYS A 38 -20.65 17.03 -0.39
CA LYS A 38 -20.46 16.32 -1.66
C LYS A 38 -19.32 16.89 -2.52
N LYS A 39 -18.84 18.11 -2.22
CA LYS A 39 -17.83 18.80 -3.05
C LYS A 39 -16.42 18.26 -2.79
N GLY A 40 -15.68 18.01 -3.87
CA GLY A 40 -14.31 17.52 -3.83
C GLY A 40 -13.51 17.81 -5.09
N LEU A 41 -12.24 17.41 -5.06
CA LEU A 41 -11.29 17.58 -6.16
C LEU A 41 -10.39 16.35 -6.29
N GLN A 42 -9.92 16.05 -7.50
CA GLN A 42 -8.73 15.22 -7.67
C GLN A 42 -7.50 16.10 -7.46
N VAL A 43 -6.78 15.86 -6.36
CA VAL A 43 -5.80 16.81 -5.80
C VAL A 43 -4.40 16.54 -6.36
N GLU A 44 -3.77 17.59 -6.89
CA GLU A 44 -2.34 17.63 -7.19
C GLU A 44 -1.60 18.61 -6.25
N LEU A 45 -2.25 19.74 -5.92
CA LEU A 45 -1.75 20.77 -5.00
C LEU A 45 -2.54 20.71 -3.68
N VAL A 46 -1.93 20.12 -2.63
CA VAL A 46 -2.61 19.86 -1.35
C VAL A 46 -2.99 21.15 -0.63
N ASP A 47 -2.07 22.11 -0.54
CA ASP A 47 -2.31 23.35 0.21
C ASP A 47 -3.45 24.18 -0.38
N ASP A 48 -3.48 24.31 -1.71
CA ASP A 48 -4.55 25.02 -2.42
C ASP A 48 -5.90 24.30 -2.27
N ALA A 49 -5.90 22.98 -2.37
CA ALA A 49 -7.11 22.18 -2.19
C ALA A 49 -7.70 22.36 -0.78
N LEU A 50 -6.84 22.42 0.24
CA LEU A 50 -7.26 22.73 1.61
C LEU A 50 -7.78 24.16 1.73
N HIS A 51 -7.14 25.15 1.10
CA HIS A 51 -7.59 26.54 1.10
C HIS A 51 -8.98 26.69 0.47
N LEU A 52 -9.30 25.89 -0.56
CA LEU A 52 -10.62 25.84 -1.19
C LEU A 52 -11.70 25.18 -0.29
N GLY A 53 -11.32 24.56 0.82
CA GLY A 53 -12.25 23.97 1.78
C GLY A 53 -12.93 22.69 1.29
N ILE A 54 -12.26 21.90 0.44
CA ILE A 54 -12.80 20.62 -0.05
C ILE A 54 -13.09 19.65 1.11
N LYS A 55 -14.05 18.75 0.91
CA LYS A 55 -14.37 17.67 1.87
C LYS A 55 -14.15 16.27 1.31
N HIS A 56 -13.90 16.17 0.01
CA HIS A 56 -13.43 14.97 -0.65
C HIS A 56 -12.16 15.25 -1.46
N ALA A 57 -11.19 14.35 -1.38
CA ALA A 57 -9.99 14.36 -2.20
C ALA A 57 -9.82 13.02 -2.93
N GLY A 58 -9.59 13.08 -4.24
CA GLY A 58 -9.07 11.95 -5.01
C GLY A 58 -7.56 12.09 -5.19
N LEU A 59 -6.78 11.07 -4.85
CA LEU A 59 -5.33 11.03 -5.08
C LEU A 59 -4.97 9.85 -5.97
N ASN A 60 -4.16 10.11 -6.99
CA ASN A 60 -3.60 9.04 -7.82
C ASN A 60 -2.44 8.36 -7.11
N ILE A 61 -2.48 7.02 -7.03
CA ILE A 61 -1.35 6.20 -6.63
C ILE A 61 -0.94 5.30 -7.79
N ASN A 62 0.34 5.36 -8.15
CA ASN A 62 0.91 4.58 -9.24
C ASN A 62 1.70 3.40 -8.65
N LEU A 63 1.14 2.20 -8.75
CA LEU A 63 1.75 0.97 -8.23
C LEU A 63 3.13 0.71 -8.85
N SER A 64 3.31 1.04 -10.14
CA SER A 64 4.58 0.86 -10.85
C SER A 64 5.69 1.79 -10.34
N GLN A 65 5.34 2.93 -9.73
CA GLN A 65 6.32 3.82 -9.07
C GLN A 65 6.50 3.48 -7.59
N LEU A 66 5.51 2.83 -6.97
CA LEU A 66 5.55 2.44 -5.58
C LEU A 66 6.51 1.28 -5.34
N ILE A 67 6.57 0.31 -6.26
CA ILE A 67 7.35 -0.91 -6.05
C ILE A 67 8.86 -0.70 -6.24
N ASP A 68 9.66 -1.33 -5.38
CA ASP A 68 11.10 -1.43 -5.54
C ASP A 68 11.50 -2.81 -6.08
N PRO A 69 11.82 -2.94 -7.37
CA PRO A 69 12.24 -4.22 -7.97
C PRO A 69 13.67 -4.62 -7.56
N SER A 70 14.46 -3.71 -6.98
CA SER A 70 15.82 -4.02 -6.49
C SER A 70 15.82 -4.71 -5.13
N ALA A 71 14.69 -4.64 -4.41
CA ALA A 71 14.54 -5.16 -3.06
C ALA A 71 15.63 -4.62 -2.10
N ASP A 72 15.86 -3.30 -2.13
CA ASP A 72 16.81 -2.67 -1.21
C ASP A 72 16.34 -2.93 0.24
N PRO A 73 17.15 -3.56 1.11
CA PRO A 73 16.78 -3.84 2.49
C PRO A 73 16.55 -2.57 3.33
N LYS A 74 16.98 -1.40 2.84
CA LYS A 74 16.68 -0.10 3.46
C LYS A 74 15.28 0.39 3.12
N ASN A 75 14.62 -0.17 2.10
CA ASN A 75 13.27 0.21 1.73
C ASN A 75 12.22 -0.52 2.59
N PRO A 76 11.06 0.12 2.88
CA PRO A 76 9.95 -0.54 3.55
C PRO A 76 9.56 -1.82 2.83
N ALA A 77 9.28 -2.88 3.61
CA ALA A 77 8.94 -4.18 3.07
C ALA A 77 7.63 -4.71 3.68
N TRP A 78 6.87 -5.44 2.87
CA TRP A 78 5.67 -6.15 3.29
C TRP A 78 5.73 -7.61 2.88
N ARG A 79 5.46 -8.52 3.83
CA ARG A 79 5.38 -9.95 3.55
C ARG A 79 3.94 -10.36 3.31
N TYR A 80 3.68 -10.96 2.16
CA TYR A 80 2.36 -11.47 1.79
C TYR A 80 2.49 -12.82 1.08
N LYS A 81 1.73 -13.82 1.54
CA LYS A 81 1.73 -15.20 1.00
C LYS A 81 3.15 -15.77 0.78
N GLY A 82 4.04 -15.58 1.76
CA GLY A 82 5.42 -16.08 1.70
C GLY A 82 6.39 -15.28 0.84
N LYS A 83 5.92 -14.24 0.12
CA LYS A 83 6.75 -13.35 -0.70
C LYS A 83 6.96 -12.00 0.01
N SER A 84 8.17 -11.46 -0.08
CA SER A 84 8.47 -10.10 0.40
C SER A 84 8.41 -9.11 -0.77
N TYR A 85 7.73 -7.99 -0.56
CA TYR A 85 7.61 -6.88 -1.51
C TYR A 85 8.24 -5.65 -0.89
N HIS A 86 9.12 -4.97 -1.63
CA HIS A 86 9.77 -3.74 -1.18
C HIS A 86 9.17 -2.54 -1.91
N PHE A 87 9.15 -1.38 -1.24
CA PHE A 87 8.55 -0.17 -1.76
C PHE A 87 9.52 0.99 -1.77
N GLN A 88 9.46 1.83 -2.81
CA GLN A 88 10.25 3.05 -2.91
C GLN A 88 9.95 3.98 -1.73
N ARG A 89 10.88 4.09 -0.78
CA ARG A 89 10.70 4.86 0.46
C ARG A 89 10.26 6.30 0.20
N GLY A 90 10.90 6.99 -0.74
CA GLY A 90 10.58 8.39 -1.06
C GLY A 90 9.18 8.56 -1.64
N TYR A 91 8.75 7.64 -2.52
CA TYR A 91 7.40 7.68 -3.09
C TYR A 91 6.35 7.42 -2.00
N LEU A 92 6.57 6.40 -1.17
CA LEU A 92 5.67 6.05 -0.09
C LEU A 92 5.54 7.19 0.94
N ALA A 93 6.66 7.79 1.35
CA ALA A 93 6.67 8.90 2.31
C ALA A 93 5.94 10.14 1.76
N ARG A 94 6.08 10.44 0.46
CA ARG A 94 5.33 11.53 -0.17
C ARG A 94 3.82 11.27 -0.13
N MET A 95 3.39 10.04 -0.47
CA MET A 95 1.98 9.69 -0.44
C MET A 95 1.41 9.75 0.98
N ASP A 96 2.14 9.21 1.96
CA ASP A 96 1.77 9.28 3.37
C ASP A 96 1.59 10.73 3.84
N SER A 97 2.54 11.60 3.51
CA SER A 97 2.46 13.03 3.85
C SER A 97 1.25 13.74 3.22
N GLN A 98 0.92 13.45 1.95
CA GLN A 98 -0.23 14.06 1.29
C GLN A 98 -1.56 13.56 1.88
N ILE A 99 -1.67 12.25 2.13
CA ILE A 99 -2.85 11.65 2.75
C ILE A 99 -3.05 12.22 4.15
N HIS A 100 -1.99 12.26 4.96
CA HIS A 100 -2.02 12.77 6.32
C HIS A 100 -2.48 14.23 6.37
N ALA A 101 -1.88 15.11 5.56
CA ALA A 101 -2.25 16.52 5.53
C ALA A 101 -3.75 16.76 5.22
N LEU A 102 -4.34 15.95 4.35
CA LEU A 102 -5.76 16.02 4.00
C LEU A 102 -6.64 15.40 5.11
N SER A 103 -6.30 14.20 5.59
CA SER A 103 -7.09 13.48 6.57
C SER A 103 -7.12 14.18 7.94
N GLU A 104 -6.02 14.81 8.35
CA GLU A 104 -5.95 15.62 9.58
C GLU A 104 -6.91 16.82 9.56
N LYS A 105 -7.33 17.27 8.36
CA LYS A 105 -8.32 18.33 8.17
C LYS A 105 -9.74 17.80 7.96
N GLY A 106 -9.97 16.51 8.20
CA GLY A 106 -11.26 15.85 8.04
C GLY A 106 -11.68 15.69 6.57
N VAL A 107 -10.74 15.80 5.62
CA VAL A 107 -11.04 15.55 4.20
C VAL A 107 -11.09 14.04 3.96
N LEU A 108 -12.17 13.56 3.34
CA LEU A 108 -12.28 12.17 2.93
C LEU A 108 -11.38 11.89 1.72
N VAL A 109 -10.32 11.11 1.92
CA VAL A 109 -9.36 10.75 0.87
C VAL A 109 -9.74 9.42 0.22
N ASN A 110 -9.88 9.42 -1.11
CA ASN A 110 -10.03 8.22 -1.92
C ASN A 110 -8.80 8.06 -2.82
N LEU A 111 -8.23 6.85 -2.85
CA LEU A 111 -7.09 6.54 -3.70
C LEU A 111 -7.56 5.97 -5.04
N ILE A 112 -7.09 6.56 -6.13
CA ILE A 112 -7.24 6.04 -7.48
C ILE A 112 -6.01 5.20 -7.77
N VAL A 113 -6.18 3.88 -7.79
CA VAL A 113 -5.10 2.93 -7.98
C VAL A 113 -4.82 2.74 -9.47
N LEU A 114 -3.61 3.09 -9.89
CA LEU A 114 -3.17 3.06 -11.28
C LEU A 114 -1.93 2.16 -11.43
N ALA A 115 -1.81 1.53 -12.59
CA ALA A 115 -0.62 0.80 -13.00
C ALA A 115 -0.20 1.24 -14.39
N TYR A 116 0.96 1.88 -14.48
CA TYR A 116 1.53 2.32 -15.75
C TYR A 116 2.63 1.37 -16.21
N GLN A 117 2.72 1.14 -17.51
CA GLN A 117 3.87 0.48 -18.12
C GLN A 117 5.15 1.27 -17.81
N SER A 118 6.11 0.57 -17.22
CA SER A 118 7.45 1.05 -16.89
C SER A 118 8.43 0.68 -18.00
N HIS A 119 9.55 1.38 -18.05
CA HIS A 119 10.70 0.95 -18.86
C HIS A 119 11.47 -0.20 -18.20
N ASP A 120 11.24 -0.45 -16.90
CA ASP A 120 11.80 -1.61 -16.20
C ASP A 120 10.88 -2.83 -16.35
N VAL A 121 11.35 -3.84 -17.07
CA VAL A 121 10.61 -5.08 -17.33
C VAL A 121 10.26 -5.84 -16.05
N ARG A 122 11.08 -5.73 -14.99
CA ARG A 122 10.84 -6.39 -13.69
C ARG A 122 9.62 -5.79 -12.99
N ILE A 123 9.47 -4.47 -13.07
CA ILE A 123 8.28 -3.77 -12.56
C ILE A 123 7.06 -4.23 -13.36
N ASN A 124 7.17 -4.29 -14.68
CA ASN A 124 6.04 -4.71 -15.52
C ASN A 124 5.57 -6.13 -15.22
N GLN A 125 6.50 -7.08 -15.07
CA GLN A 125 6.20 -8.46 -14.72
C GLN A 125 5.50 -8.60 -13.36
N LEU A 126 5.79 -7.69 -12.43
CA LEU A 126 5.21 -7.72 -11.10
C LEU A 126 3.85 -7.01 -11.04
N MET A 127 3.74 -5.85 -11.69
CA MET A 127 2.62 -4.93 -11.53
C MET A 127 1.54 -5.06 -12.59
N LEU A 128 1.86 -5.47 -13.82
CA LEU A 128 0.90 -5.49 -14.93
C LEU A 128 0.27 -6.85 -15.11
N HIS A 129 -0.98 -6.85 -15.55
CA HIS A 129 -1.68 -8.08 -15.92
C HIS A 129 -0.90 -8.84 -17.02
N PRO A 130 -0.79 -10.18 -16.97
CA PRO A 130 0.00 -10.96 -17.95
C PRO A 130 -0.41 -10.75 -19.41
N ASN A 131 -1.69 -10.43 -19.64
CA ASN A 131 -2.25 -10.15 -20.98
C ASN A 131 -2.26 -8.64 -21.32
N ALA A 132 -1.49 -7.80 -20.62
CA ALA A 132 -1.40 -6.38 -20.93
C ALA A 132 -0.87 -6.18 -22.37
N VAL A 133 -1.52 -5.28 -23.12
CA VAL A 133 -1.10 -4.95 -24.48
C VAL A 133 0.29 -4.29 -24.47
N ALA A 134 1.12 -4.61 -25.48
CA ALA A 134 2.50 -4.15 -25.52
C ALA A 134 2.66 -2.61 -25.59
N LYS A 135 1.69 -1.91 -26.18
CA LYS A 135 1.67 -0.44 -26.32
C LYS A 135 0.30 0.11 -25.93
N PRO A 136 0.00 0.20 -24.62
CA PRO A 136 -1.27 0.73 -24.16
C PRO A 136 -1.35 2.25 -24.40
N PRO A 137 -2.53 2.80 -24.70
CA PRO A 137 -2.71 4.25 -24.73
C PRO A 137 -2.34 4.83 -23.35
N ASN A 138 -1.58 5.93 -23.35
CA ASN A 138 -1.08 6.58 -22.14
C ASN A 138 -0.29 5.67 -21.19
N ARG A 139 0.16 4.50 -21.69
CA ARG A 139 0.82 3.43 -20.92
C ARG A 139 -0.01 2.88 -19.75
N LEU A 140 -1.30 3.14 -19.66
CA LEU A 140 -2.13 2.67 -18.56
C LEU A 140 -2.55 1.22 -18.80
N CYS A 141 -2.43 0.37 -17.79
CA CYS A 141 -2.69 -1.07 -17.86
C CYS A 141 -3.54 -1.55 -16.69
N ALA A 142 -4.18 -2.71 -16.87
CA ALA A 142 -4.70 -3.47 -15.74
C ALA A 142 -3.54 -3.96 -14.85
N PHE A 143 -3.72 -3.87 -13.53
CA PHE A 143 -2.76 -4.39 -12.58
C PHE A 143 -2.89 -5.91 -12.41
N ASN A 144 -1.82 -6.55 -11.94
CA ASN A 144 -1.77 -7.97 -11.65
C ASN A 144 -2.50 -8.29 -10.33
N THR A 145 -3.45 -9.24 -10.34
CA THR A 145 -4.31 -9.62 -9.18
C THR A 145 -4.14 -11.08 -8.79
#